data_AF-A0A6P7F8V8-F1
#
_entry.id   AF-A0A6P7F8V8-F1
#
_cell.length_a   1.000
_cell.length_b   1.000
_cell.length_c   1.000
_cell.angle_alpha   90.00
_cell.angle_beta   90.00
_cell.angle_gamma   90.00
#
_symmetry.space_group_name_H-M   'P 1'
#
loop_
_entity.id
_entity.type
_entity.pdbx_description
1 polymer ?
#
loop_
_entity_poly.entity_id
_entity_poly.type
_entity_poly.pdbx_seq_one_letter_code
_entity_poly.pdbx_strand_id
1 'polypeptide(L)'
;MSSLCKRTIADLRLELEGTNLDSTGKNADLFERLKDTLKEEGHDLETYVFEDKHAALISSISKVSGEISQVSTDIMSLENKVCGEISQVSGEISKVSSDDVSKVSANITSLEHRVSSEILKVSGDISSLESKMTNEIS
;
A
#
# COMPACT_ATOMS: atom_id res chain seq x y z
N MET A 1 -26.21 -18.21 -49.13
CA MET A 1 -26.63 -19.12 -48.04
C MET A 1 -26.02 -18.51 -46.81
N SER A 2 -26.81 -17.89 -45.93
CA SER A 2 -26.30 -16.93 -44.93
C SER A 2 -25.25 -17.54 -44.01
N SER A 3 -24.34 -16.70 -43.49
CA SER A 3 -23.36 -17.11 -42.48
C SER A 3 -24.06 -17.70 -41.25
N LEU A 4 -25.24 -17.16 -40.93
CA LEU A 4 -26.15 -17.64 -39.89
C LEU A 4 -26.61 -19.09 -40.10
N CYS A 5 -26.88 -19.53 -41.34
CA CYS A 5 -27.30 -20.90 -41.64
C CYS A 5 -26.20 -21.95 -41.41
N LYS A 6 -24.94 -21.52 -41.27
CA LYS A 6 -23.78 -22.40 -41.04
C LYS A 6 -23.45 -22.58 -39.56
N ARG A 7 -24.16 -21.89 -38.66
CA ARG A 7 -23.91 -21.91 -37.21
C ARG A 7 -24.52 -23.13 -36.54
N THR A 8 -23.90 -23.53 -35.44
CA THR A 8 -24.40 -24.64 -34.62
C THR A 8 -25.56 -24.15 -33.74
N ILE A 9 -26.41 -25.07 -33.28
CA ILE A 9 -27.47 -24.73 -32.33
C ILE A 9 -26.93 -24.10 -31.04
N ALA A 10 -25.70 -24.46 -30.63
CA ALA A 10 -25.03 -23.88 -29.46
C ALA A 10 -24.67 -22.42 -29.71
N ASP A 11 -24.13 -22.08 -30.88
CA ASP A 11 -23.79 -20.70 -31.25
C ASP A 11 -25.05 -19.83 -31.28
N LEU A 12 -26.16 -20.35 -31.85
CA LEU A 12 -27.44 -19.62 -31.90
C LEU A 12 -27.99 -19.35 -30.49
N ARG A 13 -27.89 -20.33 -29.58
CA ARG A 13 -28.32 -20.15 -28.18
C ARG A 13 -27.47 -19.13 -27.46
N LEU A 14 -26.15 -19.16 -27.65
CA LEU A 14 -25.21 -18.21 -27.05
C LEU A 14 -25.50 -16.77 -27.49
N GLU A 15 -25.78 -16.56 -28.78
CA GLU A 15 -26.11 -15.22 -29.29
C GLU A 15 -27.48 -14.73 -28.79
N LEU A 16 -28.48 -15.61 -28.73
CA LEU A 16 -29.81 -15.30 -28.16
C LEU A 16 -29.72 -14.98 -26.66
N GLU A 17 -28.99 -15.78 -25.87
CA GLU A 17 -28.74 -15.46 -24.46
C GLU A 17 -28.00 -14.14 -24.31
N GLY A 18 -27.02 -13.90 -25.19
CA GLY A 18 -26.27 -12.66 -25.24
C GLY A 18 -27.12 -11.42 -25.51
N THR A 19 -28.24 -11.56 -26.21
CA THR A 19 -29.21 -10.50 -26.53
C THR A 19 -30.39 -10.48 -25.56
N ASN A 20 -30.36 -11.28 -24.49
CA ASN A 20 -31.44 -11.49 -23.51
C ASN A 20 -32.75 -12.02 -24.14
N LEU A 21 -32.65 -12.79 -25.22
CA LEU A 21 -33.77 -13.47 -25.87
C LEU A 21 -33.89 -14.91 -25.39
N ASP A 22 -35.09 -15.48 -25.55
CA ASP A 22 -35.33 -16.89 -25.28
C ASP A 22 -34.42 -17.77 -26.15
N SER A 23 -33.63 -18.64 -25.52
CA SER A 23 -32.73 -19.60 -26.20
C SER A 23 -33.29 -21.03 -26.23
N THR A 24 -34.55 -21.20 -25.82
CA THR A 24 -35.24 -22.49 -25.86
C THR A 24 -35.89 -22.75 -27.22
N GLY A 25 -36.10 -24.02 -27.56
CA GLY A 25 -36.71 -24.45 -28.83
C GLY A 25 -35.78 -25.28 -29.72
N LYS A 26 -36.28 -25.58 -30.93
CA LYS A 26 -35.53 -26.29 -31.97
C LYS A 26 -34.66 -25.32 -32.75
N ASN A 27 -33.70 -25.86 -33.52
CA ASN A 27 -32.75 -25.05 -34.30
C ASN A 27 -33.44 -24.02 -35.23
N ALA A 28 -34.56 -24.39 -35.86
CA ALA A 28 -35.31 -23.50 -36.74
C ALA A 28 -35.94 -22.32 -35.98
N ASP A 29 -36.47 -22.57 -34.78
CA ASP A 29 -37.09 -21.55 -33.93
C ASP A 29 -36.04 -20.51 -33.50
N LEU A 30 -34.87 -20.99 -33.08
CA LEU A 30 -33.73 -20.16 -32.68
C LEU A 30 -33.20 -19.34 -33.86
N PHE A 31 -33.08 -19.96 -35.04
CA PHE A 31 -32.61 -19.29 -36.25
C PHE A 31 -33.56 -18.17 -36.67
N GLU A 32 -34.87 -18.42 -36.73
CA GLU A 32 -35.86 -17.40 -37.13
C GLU A 32 -35.89 -16.25 -36.12
N ARG A 33 -35.89 -16.55 -34.82
CA ARG A 33 -35.83 -15.54 -33.76
C ARG A 33 -34.61 -14.62 -33.91
N LEU A 34 -33.41 -15.20 -34.07
CA LEU A 34 -32.18 -14.44 -34.25
C LEU A 34 -32.17 -13.69 -35.59
N LYS A 35 -32.71 -14.28 -36.67
CA LYS A 35 -32.81 -13.64 -37.99
C LYS A 35 -33.67 -12.37 -37.94
N ASP A 36 -34.80 -12.43 -37.24
CA ASP A 36 -35.72 -11.31 -37.14
C ASP A 36 -35.13 -10.20 -36.25
N THR A 37 -34.51 -10.54 -35.12
CA THR A 37 -33.78 -9.58 -34.27
C THR A 37 -32.66 -8.87 -35.04
N LEU A 38 -31.81 -9.61 -35.75
CA LEU A 38 -30.72 -9.02 -36.52
C LEU A 38 -31.22 -8.07 -37.62
N LYS A 39 -32.36 -8.38 -38.24
CA LYS A 39 -32.99 -7.46 -39.21
C LYS A 39 -33.53 -6.20 -38.57
N GLU A 40 -34.16 -6.31 -37.39
CA GLU A 40 -34.65 -5.16 -36.62
C GLU A 40 -33.51 -4.24 -36.19
N GLU A 41 -32.37 -4.82 -35.83
CA GLU A 41 -31.12 -4.12 -35.48
C GLU A 41 -30.34 -3.59 -36.71
N GLY A 42 -30.81 -3.89 -37.93
CA GLY A 42 -30.19 -3.43 -39.18
C GLY A 42 -28.91 -4.16 -39.57
N HIS A 43 -28.65 -5.34 -38.99
CA HIS A 43 -27.50 -6.16 -39.32
C HIS A 43 -27.68 -6.91 -40.64
N ASP A 44 -26.62 -6.95 -41.46
CA ASP A 44 -26.55 -7.81 -42.64
C ASP A 44 -26.21 -9.25 -42.22
N LEU A 45 -27.14 -10.16 -42.50
CA LEU A 45 -27.06 -11.58 -42.17
C LEU A 45 -25.94 -12.33 -42.92
N GLU A 46 -25.40 -11.76 -44.00
CA GLU A 46 -24.27 -12.36 -44.71
C GLU A 46 -22.93 -11.98 -44.06
N THR A 47 -22.83 -10.77 -43.49
CA THR A 47 -21.60 -10.24 -42.88
C THR A 47 -21.61 -10.22 -41.35
N TYR A 48 -22.72 -10.57 -40.70
CA TYR A 48 -22.83 -10.56 -39.25
C TYR A 48 -21.81 -11.51 -38.59
N VAL A 49 -21.13 -11.01 -37.57
CA VAL A 49 -20.11 -11.74 -36.81
C VAL A 49 -20.59 -11.84 -35.37
N PHE A 50 -20.69 -13.07 -34.86
CA PHE A 50 -21.01 -13.33 -33.46
C PHE A 50 -19.88 -12.83 -32.58
N GLU A 51 -20.23 -12.09 -31.53
CA GLU A 51 -19.26 -11.59 -30.60
C GLU A 51 -18.83 -12.71 -29.65
N ASP A 52 -17.54 -13.02 -29.60
CA ASP A 52 -17.01 -13.99 -28.66
C ASP A 52 -16.90 -13.35 -27.27
N LYS A 53 -18.03 -13.35 -26.55
CA LYS A 53 -18.13 -12.80 -25.19
C LYS A 53 -17.20 -13.51 -24.22
N HIS A 54 -16.87 -14.78 -24.47
CA HIS A 54 -15.88 -15.50 -23.67
C HIS A 54 -14.48 -14.92 -23.88
N ALA A 55 -14.07 -14.67 -25.12
CA ALA A 55 -12.79 -14.03 -25.40
C ALA A 55 -12.71 -12.62 -24.81
N ALA A 56 -13.78 -11.82 -24.90
CA ALA A 56 -13.85 -10.49 -24.30
C ALA A 56 -13.75 -10.54 -22.76
N LEU A 57 -14.43 -11.49 -22.13
CA LEU A 57 -14.35 -11.72 -20.69
C LEU A 57 -12.95 -12.17 -20.26
N ILE A 58 -12.34 -13.11 -20.98
CA ILE A 58 -10.97 -13.59 -20.72
C ILE A 58 -9.96 -12.43 -20.82
N SER A 59 -10.10 -11.57 -21.83
CA SER A 59 -9.27 -10.36 -21.99
C SER A 59 -9.42 -9.42 -20.79
N SER A 60 -10.67 -9.17 -20.37
CA SER A 60 -10.97 -8.31 -19.21
C SER A 60 -10.41 -8.89 -17.90
N ILE A 61 -10.57 -10.19 -17.68
CA ILE A 61 -10.00 -10.90 -16.51
C ILE A 61 -8.48 -10.81 -16.53
N SER A 62 -7.85 -10.99 -17.70
CA SER A 62 -6.40 -10.90 -17.86
C SER A 62 -5.89 -9.51 -17.52
N LYS A 63 -6.60 -8.45 -17.96
CA LYS A 63 -6.28 -7.07 -17.62
C LYS A 63 -6.36 -6.83 -16.12
N VAL A 64 -7.46 -7.23 -15.48
CA VAL A 64 -7.65 -7.09 -14.02
C VAL A 64 -6.59 -7.88 -13.25
N SER A 65 -6.23 -9.08 -13.70
CA SER A 65 -5.15 -9.87 -13.09
C SER A 65 -3.79 -9.16 -13.17
N GLY A 66 -3.53 -8.46 -14.28
CA GLY A 66 -2.34 -7.61 -14.44
C GLY A 66 -2.35 -6.42 -13.48
N GLU A 67 -3.47 -5.72 -13.37
CA GLU A 67 -3.65 -4.60 -12.44
C GLU A 67 -3.47 -5.05 -10.97
N ILE A 68 -4.03 -6.20 -10.59
CA ILE A 68 -3.83 -6.79 -9.24
C ILE A 68 -2.35 -7.08 -8.99
N SER A 69 -1.64 -7.62 -9.98
CA SER A 69 -0.21 -7.92 -9.85
C SER A 69 0.63 -6.65 -9.68
N GLN A 70 0.26 -5.57 -10.38
CA GLN A 70 0.91 -4.27 -10.22
C GLN A 70 0.66 -3.69 -8.83
N VAL A 71 -0.60 -3.68 -8.36
CA VAL A 71 -0.94 -3.22 -7.01
C VAL A 71 -0.19 -4.01 -5.93
N SER A 72 -0.07 -5.34 -6.09
CA SER A 72 0.70 -6.17 -5.17
C SER A 72 2.19 -5.78 -5.14
N THR A 73 2.76 -5.40 -6.29
CA THR A 73 4.14 -4.94 -6.39
C THR A 73 4.32 -3.58 -5.71
N ASP A 74 3.38 -2.67 -5.93
CA ASP A 74 3.40 -1.33 -5.34
C ASP A 74 3.28 -1.39 -3.81
N ILE A 75 2.39 -2.26 -3.28
CA ILE A 75 2.26 -2.52 -1.84
C ILE A 75 3.58 -3.01 -1.26
N MET A 76 4.20 -4.01 -1.88
CA MET A 76 5.48 -4.56 -1.41
C MET A 76 6.60 -3.51 -1.44
N SER A 77 6.61 -2.63 -2.45
CA SER A 77 7.56 -1.52 -2.50
C SER A 77 7.34 -0.52 -1.36
N LEU A 78 6.08 -0.22 -1.03
CA LEU A 78 5.74 0.69 0.06
C LEU A 78 6.11 0.10 1.43
N GLU A 79 5.81 -1.17 1.65
CA GLU A 79 6.20 -1.90 2.87
C GLU A 79 7.71 -1.85 3.11
N ASN A 80 8.49 -2.11 2.06
CA ASN A 80 9.95 -2.04 2.15
C ASN A 80 10.45 -0.63 2.48
N LYS A 81 9.85 0.41 1.88
CA LYS A 81 10.20 1.81 2.17
C LYS A 81 9.90 2.16 3.62
N VAL A 82 8.71 1.81 4.12
CA VAL A 82 8.30 2.06 5.51
C VAL A 82 9.19 1.33 6.49
N CYS A 83 9.52 0.05 6.24
CA CYS A 83 10.45 -0.71 7.07
C CYS A 83 11.85 -0.06 7.12
N GLY A 84 12.33 0.45 5.98
CA GLY A 84 13.59 1.19 5.91
C GLY A 84 13.58 2.46 6.76
N GLU A 85 12.52 3.28 6.62
CA GLU A 85 12.37 4.52 7.39
C GLU A 85 12.26 4.24 8.90
N ILE A 86 11.48 3.23 9.31
CA ILE A 86 11.38 2.80 10.72
C ILE A 86 12.74 2.39 11.26
N SER A 87 13.52 1.62 10.48
CA SER A 87 14.85 1.17 10.89
C SER A 87 15.81 2.34 11.07
N GLN A 88 15.76 3.34 10.18
CA GLN A 88 16.57 4.55 10.29
C GLN A 88 16.21 5.34 11.55
N VAL A 89 14.92 5.62 11.76
CA VAL A 89 14.45 6.37 12.94
C VAL A 89 14.81 5.63 14.22
N SER A 90 14.65 4.30 14.25
CA SER A 90 15.08 3.49 15.41
C SER A 90 16.57 3.64 15.68
N GLY A 91 17.41 3.63 14.63
CA GLY A 91 18.85 3.85 14.77
C GLY A 91 19.21 5.24 15.30
N GLU A 92 18.52 6.28 14.82
CA GLU A 92 18.69 7.65 15.31
C GLU A 92 18.29 7.79 16.78
N ILE A 93 17.15 7.20 17.19
CA ILE A 93 16.70 7.16 18.59
C ILE A 93 17.74 6.45 19.47
N SER A 94 18.26 5.30 19.03
CA SER A 94 19.31 4.59 19.77
C SER A 94 20.55 5.46 19.97
N LYS A 95 21.02 6.15 18.92
CA LYS A 95 22.19 7.05 19.02
C LYS A 95 21.97 8.19 20.00
N VAL A 96 20.81 8.85 19.95
CA VAL A 96 20.47 9.92 20.91
C VAL A 96 20.47 9.38 22.34
N SER A 97 19.87 8.21 22.55
CA SER A 97 19.76 7.61 23.89
C SER A 97 21.09 7.08 24.44
N SER A 98 21.93 6.45 23.61
CA SER A 98 23.17 5.82 24.07
C SER A 98 24.35 6.77 24.14
N ASP A 99 24.40 7.75 23.24
CA ASP A 99 25.59 8.59 23.09
C ASP A 99 25.32 9.96 23.68
N ASP A 100 24.31 10.66 23.17
CA ASP A 100 24.11 12.07 23.50
C ASP A 100 23.58 12.25 24.92
N VAL A 101 22.51 11.52 25.28
CA VAL A 101 21.94 11.56 26.63
C VAL A 101 22.96 11.06 27.67
N SER A 102 23.69 9.97 27.39
CA SER A 102 24.70 9.46 28.32
C SER A 102 25.88 10.41 28.49
N LYS A 103 26.36 11.07 27.43
CA LYS A 103 27.41 12.10 27.53
C LYS A 103 26.95 13.30 28.34
N VAL A 104 25.73 13.79 28.10
CA VAL A 104 25.16 14.90 28.87
C VAL A 104 25.03 14.52 30.34
N SER A 105 24.52 13.31 30.64
CA SER A 105 24.42 12.81 32.01
C SER A 105 25.79 12.74 32.70
N ALA A 106 26.82 12.20 32.03
CA ALA A 106 28.18 12.15 32.56
C ALA A 106 28.77 13.55 32.81
N ASN A 107 28.52 14.50 31.90
CA ASN A 107 28.95 15.89 32.06
C ASN A 107 28.25 16.56 33.26
N ILE A 108 26.95 16.33 33.46
CA ILE A 108 26.20 16.82 34.61
C ILE A 108 26.81 16.29 35.91
N THR A 109 27.01 14.96 36.02
CA THR A 109 27.63 14.35 37.21
C THR A 109 29.04 14.90 37.48
N SER A 110 29.84 15.11 36.43
CA SER A 110 31.17 15.73 36.57
C SER A 110 31.08 17.17 37.10
N LEU A 111 30.12 17.96 36.59
CA LEU A 111 29.90 19.32 37.03
C LEU A 111 29.41 19.38 38.48
N GLU A 112 28.47 18.51 38.87
CA GLU A 112 27.99 18.37 40.24
C GLU A 112 29.16 18.11 41.20
N HIS A 113 30.02 17.15 40.88
CA HIS A 113 31.22 16.86 41.68
C HIS A 113 32.15 18.06 41.81
N ARG A 114 32.40 18.78 40.71
CA ARG A 114 33.25 19.98 40.72
C ARG A 114 32.65 21.07 41.61
N VAL A 115 31.36 21.35 41.45
CA VAL A 115 30.65 22.36 42.25
C VAL A 115 30.66 21.98 43.73
N SER A 116 30.37 20.73 44.09
CA SER A 116 30.44 20.26 45.48
C SER A 116 31.85 20.41 46.06
N SER A 117 32.89 20.11 45.28
CA SER A 117 34.28 20.26 45.73
C SER A 117 34.64 21.72 45.99
N GLU A 118 34.25 22.64 45.10
CA GLU A 118 34.52 24.07 45.28
C GLU A 118 33.74 24.64 46.47
N ILE A 119 32.48 24.23 46.69
CA ILE A 119 31.71 24.61 47.88
C ILE A 119 32.44 24.18 49.17
N LEU A 120 32.97 22.95 49.21
CA LEU A 120 33.71 22.45 50.38
C LEU A 120 34.99 23.25 50.63
N LYS A 121 35.73 23.62 49.57
CA LYS A 121 36.93 24.47 49.69
C LYS A 121 36.57 25.84 50.25
N VAL A 122 35.60 26.52 49.65
CA VAL A 122 35.15 27.85 50.11
C VAL A 122 34.66 27.79 51.56
N SER A 123 33.91 26.75 51.93
CA SER A 123 33.48 26.53 53.32
C SER A 123 34.67 26.41 54.28
N GLY A 124 35.70 25.64 53.89
CA GLY A 124 36.93 25.50 54.66
C GLY A 124 37.71 26.82 54.79
N ASP A 125 37.80 27.59 53.70
CA ASP A 125 38.44 28.90 53.70
C ASP A 125 37.72 29.89 54.63
N ILE A 126 36.38 29.90 54.61
CA ILE A 126 35.55 30.70 55.52
C ILE A 126 35.83 30.32 56.97
N SER A 127 35.79 29.03 57.32
CA SER A 127 36.08 28.59 58.70
C SER A 127 37.49 28.96 59.15
N SER A 128 38.48 28.91 58.25
CA SER A 128 39.85 29.35 58.56
C SER A 128 39.91 30.85 58.85
N LEU A 129 39.20 31.66 58.05
CA LEU A 129 39.13 33.10 58.25
C LEU A 129 38.41 33.47 59.54
N GLU A 130 37.28 32.83 59.85
CA GLU A 130 36.54 33.02 61.10
C GLU A 130 37.41 32.72 62.32
N SER A 131 38.18 31.63 62.28
CA SER A 131 39.12 31.28 63.34
C SER A 131 40.20 32.34 63.53
N LYS A 132 40.80 32.85 62.44
CA LYS A 132 41.81 33.92 62.52
C LYS A 132 41.22 35.20 63.11
N MET A 133 40.04 35.62 62.64
CA MET A 133 39.38 36.82 63.13
C MET A 133 39.03 36.71 64.62
N THR A 134 38.55 35.54 65.07
CA THR A 134 38.25 35.28 66.50
C THR A 134 39.50 35.43 67.37
N ASN A 135 40.65 34.97 66.88
CA ASN A 135 41.93 35.08 67.59
C ASN A 135 42.46 36.52 67.63
N GLU A 136 42.19 37.34 66.61
CA GLU A 136 42.64 38.75 66.57
C GLU A 136 41.84 39.66 67.53
N ILE A 137 40.61 39.28 67.90
CA ILE A 137 39.73 40.10 68.75
C ILE A 137 39.63 39.62 70.21
N SER A 138 40.24 38.48 70.56
CA SER A 138 40.41 38.00 71.95
C SER A 138 41.64 38.58 72.62
#